data_AF-A0AA39W3E2-F1
#
_entry.id   AF-A0AA39W3E2-F1
#
_cell.length_a   1.000
_cell.length_b   1.000
_cell.length_c   1.000
_cell.angle_alpha   90.00
_cell.angle_beta   90.00
_cell.angle_gamma   90.00
#
_symmetry.space_group_name_H-M   'P 1'
#
loop_
_entity.id
_entity.type
_entity.pdbx_description
1 polymer ?
#
loop_
_entity_poly.entity_id
_entity_poly.type
_entity_poly.pdbx_seq_one_letter_code
_entity_poly.pdbx_strand_id
1 'polypeptide(L)'
;MEFSNNEAKLAPIGLIKMFNSGGAIKELRYDEAEGTATADMKVRGCGLFGAYSSARPKRIQVDSEEVQFGTMKNLAWSLLILELRRQNCTNRTMRM
;
A
#
# COMPACT_ATOMS: atom_id res chain seq x y z
N MET A 1 -11.90 3.58 9.38
CA MET A 1 -12.31 4.99 9.46
C MET A 1 -12.83 5.35 8.09
N GLU A 2 -14.10 5.74 7.98
CA GLU A 2 -14.75 6.06 6.71
C GLU A 2 -14.67 7.56 6.44
N PHE A 3 -14.51 7.90 5.18
CA PHE A 3 -14.66 9.26 4.69
C PHE A 3 -15.64 9.22 3.47
N SER A 4 -16.40 10.31 3.31
CA SER A 4 -17.39 10.58 2.27
C SER A 4 -16.83 11.71 1.40
N ASN A 5 -16.84 11.72 0.07
CA ASN A 5 -17.84 11.32 -0.91
C ASN A 5 -17.01 11.13 -2.20
N ASN A 6 -16.97 9.93 -2.78
CA ASN A 6 -16.04 9.52 -3.88
C ASN A 6 -14.60 9.10 -3.47
N GLU A 7 -14.35 8.80 -2.20
CA GLU A 7 -13.02 8.42 -1.70
C GLU A 7 -12.63 6.96 -1.93
N ALA A 8 -11.45 6.77 -2.52
CA ALA A 8 -10.74 5.50 -2.48
C ALA A 8 -10.32 5.18 -1.05
N LYS A 9 -10.86 4.10 -0.48
CA LYS A 9 -10.50 3.59 0.84
C LYS A 9 -9.33 2.64 0.67
N LEU A 10 -8.28 2.79 1.48
CA LEU A 10 -7.12 1.89 1.48
C LEU A 10 -6.84 1.41 2.91
N ALA A 11 -6.66 0.10 3.08
CA ALA A 11 -6.28 -0.53 4.34
C ALA A 11 -5.04 -1.43 4.12
N PRO A 12 -3.84 -1.02 4.55
CA PRO A 12 -2.65 -1.83 4.42
C PRO A 12 -2.68 -3.03 5.37
N ILE A 13 -2.24 -4.19 4.89
CA ILE A 13 -2.07 -5.43 5.66
C ILE A 13 -0.65 -5.51 6.23
N GLY A 14 0.32 -5.00 5.46
CA GLY A 14 1.74 -5.14 5.75
C GLY A 14 2.36 -6.31 4.98
N LEU A 15 3.38 -6.94 5.54
CA LEU A 15 4.05 -8.09 4.91
C LEU A 15 3.23 -9.38 5.09
N ILE A 16 2.69 -9.94 4.00
CA ILE A 16 1.64 -10.99 4.05
C ILE A 16 2.14 -12.43 4.29
N LYS A 17 3.45 -12.66 4.28
CA LYS A 17 4.08 -13.97 4.60
C LYS A 17 4.95 -13.86 5.85
N MET A 18 4.46 -13.15 6.86
CA MET A 18 5.19 -12.85 8.08
C MET A 18 4.22 -12.81 9.27
N PHE A 19 4.62 -13.36 10.43
CA PHE A 19 3.77 -13.39 11.64
C PHE A 19 3.40 -12.01 12.17
N ASN A 20 4.25 -11.00 11.96
CA ASN A 20 4.01 -9.62 12.37
C ASN A 20 3.87 -8.70 11.14
N SER A 21 2.86 -8.99 10.31
CA SER A 21 2.60 -8.28 9.06
C SER A 21 2.43 -6.78 9.30
N GLY A 22 1.55 -6.42 10.24
CA GLY A 22 1.23 -5.03 10.57
C GLY A 22 2.39 -4.28 11.23
N GLY A 23 3.19 -4.94 12.07
CA GLY A 23 4.33 -4.31 12.73
C GLY A 23 5.50 -3.93 11.81
N ALA A 24 5.44 -4.37 10.55
CA ALA A 24 6.32 -3.87 9.49
C ALA A 24 5.99 -2.42 9.11
N ILE A 25 4.72 -1.99 9.22
CA ILE A 25 4.30 -0.62 8.93
C ILE A 25 4.70 0.27 10.10
N LYS A 26 5.49 1.30 9.83
CA LYS A 26 6.01 2.25 10.83
C LYS A 26 5.25 3.56 10.84
N GLU A 27 4.82 4.01 9.67
CA GLU A 27 4.08 5.25 9.50
C GLU A 27 3.07 5.05 8.36
N LEU A 28 1.92 5.72 8.47
CA LEU A 28 0.86 5.74 7.47
C LEU A 28 0.20 7.12 7.52
N ARG A 29 0.17 7.80 6.38
CA ARG A 29 -0.46 9.09 6.18
C ARG A 29 -1.33 9.02 4.94
N TYR A 30 -2.54 9.56 5.04
CA TYR A 30 -3.41 9.77 3.90
C TYR A 30 -3.39 11.26 3.55
N ASP A 31 -3.40 11.56 2.26
CA ASP A 31 -3.43 12.91 1.73
C ASP A 31 -4.40 12.97 0.55
N GLU A 32 -5.01 14.13 0.33
CA GLU A 32 -5.85 14.37 -0.83
C GLU A 32 -5.50 15.75 -1.41
N ALA A 33 -4.96 15.74 -2.63
CA ALA A 33 -4.59 16.96 -3.34
C ALA A 33 -5.17 16.91 -4.74
N GLU A 34 -5.84 18.00 -5.15
CA GLU A 34 -6.38 18.17 -6.51
C GLU A 34 -7.25 16.98 -6.99
N GLY A 35 -8.05 16.39 -6.08
CA GLY A 35 -8.90 15.23 -6.38
C GLY A 35 -8.14 13.92 -6.56
N THR A 36 -6.87 13.85 -6.14
CA THR A 36 -6.07 12.64 -6.07
C THR A 36 -5.81 12.28 -4.62
N ALA A 37 -6.44 11.19 -4.16
CA ALA A 37 -6.12 10.56 -2.89
C ALA A 37 -4.78 9.81 -3.00
N THR A 38 -3.93 9.99 -2.00
CA THR A 38 -2.65 9.28 -1.89
C THR A 38 -2.49 8.70 -0.49
N ALA A 39 -1.83 7.55 -0.40
CA ALA A 39 -1.44 6.93 0.86
C ALA A 39 0.08 6.77 0.91
N ASP A 40 0.69 7.52 1.83
CA ASP A 40 2.12 7.48 2.12
C ASP A 40 2.38 6.58 3.31
N MET A 41 3.34 5.66 3.16
CA MET A 41 3.69 4.68 4.18
C MET A 41 5.19 4.58 4.34
N LYS A 42 5.63 4.31 5.57
CA LYS A 42 6.95 3.75 5.84
C LYS A 42 6.81 2.31 6.27
N VAL A 43 7.50 1.41 5.57
CA VAL A 43 7.44 -0.03 5.81
C VAL A 43 8.85 -0.54 6.03
N ARG A 44 9.07 -1.32 7.08
CA ARG A 44 10.36 -1.96 7.36
C ARG A 44 10.37 -3.38 6.84
N GLY A 45 11.37 -3.70 6.02
CA GLY A 45 11.62 -5.07 5.53
C GLY A 45 11.45 -5.22 4.02
N CYS A 46 11.29 -6.47 3.60
CA CYS A 46 11.27 -6.89 2.20
C CYS A 46 10.37 -8.13 2.04
N GLY A 47 9.95 -8.42 0.81
CA GLY A 47 8.99 -9.47 0.48
C GLY A 47 7.64 -8.94 0.00
N LEU A 48 6.63 -9.81 0.00
CA LEU A 48 5.29 -9.45 -0.45
C LEU A 48 4.58 -8.54 0.56
N PHE A 49 4.15 -7.39 0.07
CA PHE A 49 3.31 -6.44 0.79
C PHE A 49 1.88 -6.49 0.25
N GLY A 50 0.90 -6.44 1.15
CA GLY A 50 -0.52 -6.46 0.82
C GLY A 50 -1.27 -5.23 1.33
N ALA A 51 -2.27 -4.80 0.56
CA ALA A 51 -3.24 -3.78 0.99
C ALA A 51 -4.62 -4.04 0.36
N TYR A 52 -5.69 -3.78 1.09
CA TYR A 52 -7.03 -3.69 0.52
C TYR A 52 -7.28 -2.28 -0.01
N SER A 53 -7.94 -2.19 -1.15
CA SER A 53 -8.38 -0.91 -1.71
C SER A 53 -9.78 -1.00 -2.30
N SER A 54 -10.61 0.02 -2.12
CA SER A 54 -11.93 0.13 -2.78
C SER A 54 -11.82 0.59 -4.23
N ALA A 55 -10.68 1.18 -4.61
CA ALA A 55 -10.38 1.60 -5.97
C ALA A 55 -8.99 1.11 -6.40
N ARG A 56 -8.79 0.86 -7.70
CA ARG A 56 -7.46 0.48 -8.19
C ARG A 56 -6.54 1.70 -8.19
N PRO A 57 -5.36 1.66 -7.52
CA PRO A 57 -4.39 2.75 -7.59
C PRO A 57 -3.95 3.01 -9.03
N LYS A 58 -3.68 4.28 -9.36
CA LYS A 58 -3.16 4.66 -10.68
C LYS A 58 -1.68 4.33 -10.83
N ARG A 59 -0.91 4.47 -9.74
CA ARG A 59 0.53 4.21 -9.66
C ARG A 59 0.89 3.77 -8.24
N ILE A 60 1.98 3.03 -8.09
CA ILE A 60 2.59 2.75 -6.79
C ILE A 60 4.07 3.01 -6.91
N GLN A 61 4.63 3.75 -5.95
CA GLN A 61 6.05 4.02 -5.88
C GLN A 61 6.66 3.45 -4.60
N VAL A 62 7.86 2.89 -4.71
CA VAL A 62 8.68 2.45 -3.59
C VAL A 62 10.04 3.14 -3.70
N ASP A 63 10.43 3.90 -2.69
CA ASP A 63 11.62 4.78 -2.69
C ASP A 63 11.70 5.67 -3.94
N SER A 64 10.57 6.29 -4.29
CA SER A 64 10.41 7.16 -5.46
C SER A 64 10.53 6.46 -6.82
N GLU A 65 10.71 5.14 -6.87
CA GLU A 65 10.66 4.36 -8.10
C GLU A 65 9.27 3.74 -8.30
N GLU A 66 8.69 3.89 -9.49
CA GLU A 66 7.42 3.25 -9.83
C GLU A 66 7.58 1.72 -9.94
N VAL A 67 6.65 0.98 -9.33
CA VAL A 67 6.69 -0.48 -9.28
C VAL A 67 5.43 -1.12 -9.84
N GLN A 68 5.60 -2.31 -10.40
CA GLN A 68 4.47 -3.14 -10.83
C GLN A 68 3.79 -3.79 -9.64
N PHE A 69 2.46 -3.95 -9.74
CA PHE A 69 1.65 -4.56 -8.69
C PHE A 69 0.54 -5.43 -9.27
N GLY A 70 0.25 -6.52 -8.56
CA GLY A 70 -0.87 -7.40 -8.82
C GLY A 70 -2.14 -6.89 -8.13
N THR A 71 -3.30 -7.30 -8.65
CA THR A 71 -4.58 -7.03 -8.00
C THR A 71 -5.48 -8.25 -8.11
N MET A 72 -5.95 -8.75 -6.98
CA MET A 72 -6.97 -9.79 -6.91
C MET A 72 -8.29 -9.14 -6.53
N LYS A 73 -9.28 -9.22 -7.41
CA LYS A 73 -10.60 -8.62 -7.19
C LYS A 73 -11.52 -9.61 -6.50
N ASN A 74 -12.18 -9.19 -5.43
CA ASN A 74 -13.29 -9.92 -4.82
C ASN A 74 -14.46 -8.96 -4.52
N LEU A 75 -15.53 -9.07 -5.31
CA LEU A 75 -16.73 -8.24 -5.15
C LEU A 75 -16.40 -6.73 -5.20
N ALA A 76 -16.55 -6.03 -4.06
CA ALA A 76 -16.42 -4.58 -3.91
C ALA A 76 -15.01 -4.11 -3.53
N TRP A 77 -14.10 -5.01 -3.13
CA TRP A 77 -12.74 -4.67 -2.72
C TRP A 77 -11.71 -5.37 -3.59
N SER A 78 -10.52 -4.77 -3.63
CA SER A 78 -9.37 -5.31 -4.35
C SER A 78 -8.20 -5.50 -3.40
N LEU A 79 -7.63 -6.70 -3.39
CA LEU A 79 -6.37 -6.99 -2.73
C LEU A 79 -5.21 -6.62 -3.67
N LEU A 80 -4.43 -5.64 -3.28
CA LEU A 80 -3.20 -5.20 -3.93
C LEU A 80 -2.04 -6.01 -3.37
N ILE A 81 -1.19 -6.54 -4.25
CA ILE A 81 0.02 -7.27 -3.89
C ILE A 81 1.20 -6.68 -4.66
N LEU A 82 2.26 -6.29 -3.95
CA LEU A 82 3.52 -5.86 -4.56
C LEU A 82 4.73 -6.52 -3.87
N GLU A 83 5.83 -6.66 -4.59
CA GLU A 83 7.07 -7.25 -4.07
C GLU A 83 8.06 -6.15 -3.70
N LEU A 84 8.41 -6.06 -2.41
CA LEU A 84 9.49 -5.22 -1.91
C LEU A 84 10.82 -5.98 -2.06
N ARG A 85 11.65 -5.59 -3.03
CA ARG A 85 12.91 -6.28 -3.38
C ARG A 85 13.79 -6.59 -2.15
N ARG A 86 14.26 -7.83 -2.05
CA ARG A 86 15.11 -8.34 -0.94
C ARG A 86 16.47 -7.66 -0.77
N GLN A 87 16.93 -6.92 -1.76
CA GLN A 87 18.23 -6.24 -1.68
C GLN A 87 18.23 -5.12 -0.63
N ASN A 88 17.06 -4.64 -0.19
CA ASN A 88 16.95 -3.53 0.74
C ASN A 88 15.85 -3.81 1.79
N CYS A 89 16.15 -4.66 2.79
CA CYS A 89 15.25 -5.00 3.90
C CYS A 89 15.30 -3.95 5.04
N THR A 90 15.42 -2.68 4.65
CA THR A 90 15.54 -1.50 5.52
C THR A 90 14.19 -0.80 5.67
N ASN A 91 14.16 0.44 6.17
CA ASN A 91 12.96 1.27 6.11
C ASN A 91 12.76 1.75 4.68
N ARG A 92 11.62 1.44 4.09
CA ARG A 92 11.21 1.75 2.72
C ARG A 92 10.09 2.77 2.76
N THR A 93 10.11 3.70 1.83
CA THR A 93 8.99 4.62 1.62
C THR A 93 8.11 4.09 0.50
N MET A 94 6.80 4.09 0.71
CA MET A 94 5.84 3.65 -0.28
C MET A 94 4.73 4.67 -0.43
N ARG A 95 4.36 4.97 -1.67
CA ARG A 95 3.27 5.87 -2.03
C ARG A 95 2.33 5.16 -2.98
N MET A 96 1.05 5.15 -2.65
CA MET A 96 -0.04 4.58 -3.46
C MET A 96 -1.05 5.66 -3.83
#